data_AF-A0A7X3L0Q2-F1
#
_entry.id   AF-A0A7X3L0Q2-F1
#
_cell.length_a   1.000
_cell.length_b   1.000
_cell.length_c   1.000
_cell.angle_alpha   90.00
_cell.angle_beta   90.00
_cell.angle_gamma   90.00
#
_symmetry.space_group_name_H-M   'P 1'
#
loop_
_entity.id
_entity.type
_entity.pdbx_description
1 polymer ?
#
loop_
_entity_poly.entity_id
_entity_poly.type
_entity_poly.pdbx_seq_one_letter_code
_entity_poly.pdbx_strand_id
1 'polypeptide(L)'
;MREPDGGKTAILAEAGGISGREGASRRGHQTWTEWLAPGTGTTLGEITVLAATRSAYQQVEIGENPGLGRIFRLDGVVMSTEADAFILHELMSVPMAAVHGTPRSALVVGGGDGGSAFELLRIPTMRDVVVAELDAEVVRLAREWLPGIHRGALDEPGDPRLHLAIGDGLGLMEAFARTGRRFDLIVYDLTEADDGSPAAALFTTHGLQTARRCLAPGGALSLHLGPLLHRPDAARLLLSRLRQVFPNVAPLAAYVPAYGALWGIALASDTLDIAAAPAASIAARLRQWRLDTALRAYHADLHPALFVHPRHLQPIFDSASRPA
;
A
#
# COMPACT_ATOMS: atom_id res chain seq x y z
N MET A 1 20.58 -28.55 -7.95
CA MET A 1 21.76 -27.71 -8.28
C MET A 1 21.55 -26.44 -7.47
N ARG A 2 22.42 -26.16 -6.49
CA ARG A 2 22.25 -25.01 -5.60
C ARG A 2 22.45 -23.73 -6.40
N GLU A 3 21.51 -22.80 -6.29
CA GLU A 3 21.65 -21.46 -6.85
C GLU A 3 22.76 -20.70 -6.12
N PRO A 4 23.60 -19.94 -6.82
CA PRO A 4 24.56 -19.03 -6.19
C PRO A 4 23.83 -17.73 -5.83
N ASP A 5 23.82 -17.42 -4.53
CA ASP A 5 23.59 -16.13 -3.88
C ASP A 5 22.89 -15.05 -4.73
N GLY A 6 21.60 -14.89 -4.48
CA GLY A 6 20.82 -13.74 -4.92
C GLY A 6 21.53 -12.44 -4.56
N GLY A 7 21.78 -11.62 -5.57
CA GLY A 7 22.52 -10.37 -5.49
C GLY A 7 21.94 -9.40 -4.46
N LYS A 8 22.42 -9.50 -3.22
CA LYS A 8 22.41 -8.45 -2.19
C LYS A 8 23.79 -8.38 -1.56
N THR A 9 24.84 -8.24 -2.38
CA THR A 9 26.17 -7.91 -1.87
C THR A 9 26.91 -7.07 -2.91
N ALA A 10 27.53 -5.99 -2.43
CA ALA A 10 28.43 -5.07 -3.14
C ALA A 10 27.85 -3.78 -3.78
N ILE A 11 27.03 -3.00 -3.04
CA ILE A 11 27.20 -1.52 -2.97
C ILE A 11 26.95 -1.03 -1.52
N LEU A 12 27.45 -1.76 -0.52
CA LEU A 12 27.51 -1.29 0.87
C LEU A 12 28.82 -1.76 1.49
N ALA A 13 29.91 -1.12 1.09
CA ALA A 13 31.18 -1.14 1.80
C ALA A 13 31.82 0.24 1.66
N GLU A 14 31.14 1.26 2.16
CA GLU A 14 31.70 2.52 2.68
C GLU A 14 30.54 3.44 3.11
N ALA A 15 29.87 3.08 4.19
CA ALA A 15 29.06 4.04 4.94
C ALA A 15 28.99 3.54 6.38
N GLY A 16 29.96 4.00 7.19
CA GLY A 16 29.90 3.86 8.63
C GLY A 16 28.58 4.40 9.16
N GLY A 17 28.03 3.72 10.16
CA GLY A 17 26.80 4.13 10.81
C GLY A 17 26.92 5.56 11.33
N ILE A 18 25.87 6.35 11.12
CA ILE A 18 25.75 7.68 11.73
C ILE A 18 24.47 7.67 12.55
N SER A 19 24.67 7.60 13.86
CA SER A 19 23.71 8.10 14.84
C SER A 19 23.93 9.61 14.99
N GLY A 20 22.85 10.38 15.08
CA GLY A 20 22.89 11.76 15.56
C GLY A 20 22.78 12.85 14.49
N ARG A 21 22.06 13.90 14.87
CA ARG A 21 21.79 15.13 14.11
C ARG A 21 23.08 15.83 13.66
N GLU A 22 22.92 16.54 12.53
CA GLU A 22 23.86 17.49 11.88
C GLU A 22 25.21 16.91 11.42
N GLY A 23 25.32 16.63 10.12
CA GLY A 23 26.62 16.44 9.48
C GLY A 23 26.55 15.75 8.13
N ALA A 24 26.65 16.56 7.07
CA ALA A 24 26.85 16.21 5.65
C ALA A 24 25.59 15.89 4.83
N SER A 25 24.93 16.96 4.34
CA SER A 25 24.25 16.89 3.05
C SER A 25 25.25 16.29 2.04
N ARG A 26 24.93 15.15 1.42
CA ARG A 26 25.61 14.75 0.18
C ARG A 26 25.42 15.91 -0.79
N ARG A 27 26.46 16.74 -0.99
CA ARG A 27 26.40 17.91 -1.87
C ARG A 27 26.32 17.40 -3.30
N GLY A 28 25.11 17.34 -3.84
CA GLY A 28 24.84 16.92 -5.21
C GLY A 28 23.50 16.20 -5.32
N HIS A 29 22.83 16.38 -6.45
CA HIS A 29 21.65 15.61 -6.81
C HIS A 29 21.98 14.11 -6.84
N GLN A 30 21.13 13.28 -6.24
CA GLN A 30 21.22 11.83 -6.26
C GLN A 30 20.28 11.25 -7.31
N THR A 31 20.56 10.00 -7.68
CA THR A 31 19.66 9.16 -8.46
C THR A 31 19.18 8.01 -7.60
N TRP A 32 17.87 7.78 -7.58
CA TRP A 32 17.24 6.66 -6.89
C TRP A 32 16.60 5.73 -7.90
N THR A 33 16.88 4.44 -7.79
CA THR A 33 16.34 3.43 -8.71
C THR A 33 15.38 2.51 -7.97
N GLU A 34 14.14 2.46 -8.45
CA GLU A 34 13.16 1.46 -8.07
C GLU A 34 13.36 0.21 -8.93
N TRP A 35 13.77 -0.90 -8.31
CA TRP A 35 14.10 -2.14 -9.01
C TRP A 35 12.89 -3.06 -9.08
N LEU A 36 12.35 -3.22 -10.29
CA LEU A 36 11.17 -4.05 -10.55
C LEU A 36 11.53 -5.53 -10.73
N ALA A 37 12.70 -5.80 -11.32
CA ALA A 37 13.27 -7.14 -11.54
C ALA A 37 14.80 -7.04 -11.69
N PRO A 38 15.55 -8.16 -11.61
CA PRO A 38 16.99 -8.15 -11.89
C PRO A 38 17.27 -7.49 -13.26
N GLY A 39 18.08 -6.43 -13.25
CA GLY A 39 18.46 -5.68 -14.45
C GLY A 39 17.37 -4.77 -15.04
N THR A 40 16.19 -4.65 -14.41
CA THR A 40 15.11 -3.77 -14.86
C THR A 40 14.60 -2.90 -13.72
N GLY A 41 14.62 -1.59 -13.90
CA GLY A 41 14.14 -0.65 -12.91
C GLY A 41 13.92 0.75 -13.48
N THR A 42 13.26 1.58 -12.69
CA THR A 42 12.94 2.98 -13.01
C THR A 42 13.84 3.88 -12.18
N THR A 43 14.57 4.79 -12.83
CA THR A 43 15.49 5.70 -12.14
C THR A 43 14.94 7.12 -12.10
N LEU A 44 14.83 7.66 -10.88
CA LEU A 44 14.48 9.03 -10.58
C LEU A 44 15.77 9.83 -10.37
N GLY A 45 15.99 10.87 -11.18
CA GLY A 45 17.14 11.77 -11.06
C GLY A 45 16.84 13.01 -10.22
N GLU A 46 17.86 13.87 -10.07
CA GLU A 46 17.72 15.19 -9.46
C GLU A 46 17.27 15.20 -7.99
N ILE A 47 17.51 14.11 -7.26
CA ILE A 47 17.01 13.96 -5.89
C ILE A 47 17.88 14.71 -4.88
N THR A 48 17.28 15.64 -4.14
CA THR A 48 17.89 16.23 -2.94
C THR A 48 17.44 15.44 -1.72
N VAL A 49 18.36 14.84 -0.98
CA VAL A 49 18.02 14.10 0.26
C VAL A 49 17.84 15.09 1.40
N LEU A 50 16.68 15.01 2.04
CA LEU A 50 16.26 15.93 3.10
C LEU A 50 16.43 15.32 4.48
N ALA A 51 16.04 14.05 4.60
CA ALA A 51 16.06 13.30 5.85
C ALA A 51 16.40 11.84 5.58
N ALA A 52 17.14 11.23 6.49
CA ALA A 52 17.45 9.81 6.46
C ALA A 52 17.61 9.32 7.90
N THR A 53 17.10 8.14 8.23
CA THR A 53 17.28 7.52 9.54
C THR A 53 17.29 6.00 9.37
N ARG A 54 18.22 5.33 10.05
CA ARG A 54 18.22 3.87 10.17
C ARG A 54 17.51 3.50 11.47
N SER A 55 16.35 2.86 11.38
CA SER A 55 15.64 2.34 12.54
C SER A 55 16.11 0.91 12.88
N ALA A 56 15.48 0.29 13.88
CA ALA A 56 15.68 -1.12 14.18
C ALA A 56 15.19 -2.05 13.06
N TYR A 57 14.32 -1.55 12.17
CA TYR A 57 13.66 -2.36 11.14
C TYR A 57 14.26 -2.12 9.75
N GLN A 58 14.50 -0.86 9.38
CA GLN A 58 14.79 -0.48 8.01
C GLN A 58 15.50 0.87 7.90
N GLN A 59 16.04 1.16 6.72
CA GLN A 59 16.46 2.50 6.33
C GLN A 59 15.26 3.30 5.83
N VAL A 60 14.98 4.44 6.47
CA VAL A 60 13.90 5.38 6.10
C VAL A 60 14.55 6.63 5.49
N GLU A 61 14.14 7.03 4.29
CA GLU A 61 14.69 8.19 3.59
C GLU A 61 13.60 9.06 2.96
N ILE A 62 13.81 10.37 3.02
CA ILE A 62 12.98 11.36 2.35
C ILE A 62 13.85 12.20 1.41
N GLY A 63 13.42 12.28 0.17
CA GLY A 63 14.03 13.10 -0.87
C GLY A 63 13.04 14.13 -1.43
N GLU A 64 13.56 15.04 -2.24
CA GLU A 64 12.79 15.98 -3.04
C GLU A 64 13.24 15.90 -4.49
N ASN A 65 12.27 15.88 -5.39
CA ASN A 65 12.44 16.02 -6.83
C ASN A 65 11.59 17.19 -7.34
N PRO A 66 12.11 18.04 -8.26
CA PRO A 66 11.36 19.20 -8.77
C PRO A 66 10.02 18.87 -9.43
N GLY A 67 9.88 17.70 -10.05
CA GLY A 67 8.66 17.26 -10.74
C GLY A 67 7.76 16.34 -9.91
N LEU A 68 8.33 15.55 -9.00
CA LEU A 68 7.60 14.56 -8.20
C LEU A 68 7.24 15.04 -6.78
N GLY A 69 7.83 16.15 -6.33
CA GLY A 69 7.71 16.63 -4.96
C GLY A 69 8.52 15.78 -3.99
N ARG A 70 8.00 15.59 -2.76
CA ARG A 70 8.62 14.70 -1.77
C ARG A 70 8.52 13.24 -2.20
N ILE A 71 9.59 12.51 -1.96
CA ILE A 71 9.73 11.08 -2.26
C ILE A 71 10.07 10.35 -0.98
N PHE A 72 9.30 9.31 -0.67
CA PHE A 72 9.50 8.43 0.48
C PHE A 72 10.11 7.10 0.03
N ARG A 73 11.14 6.63 0.76
CA ARG A 73 11.87 5.40 0.45
C ARG A 73 12.14 4.57 1.69
N LEU A 74 12.01 3.24 1.55
CA LEU A 74 12.34 2.25 2.57
C LEU A 74 13.35 1.24 2.00
N ASP A 75 14.49 1.07 2.67
CA ASP A 75 15.57 0.14 2.26
C ASP A 75 15.96 0.22 0.77
N GLY A 76 15.95 1.45 0.22
CA GLY A 76 16.29 1.69 -1.18
C GLY A 76 15.11 1.58 -2.17
N VAL A 77 13.93 1.17 -1.71
CA VAL A 77 12.71 0.96 -2.51
C VAL A 77 11.79 2.18 -2.37
N VAL A 78 11.37 2.75 -3.49
CA VAL A 78 10.49 3.94 -3.54
C VAL A 78 9.08 3.53 -3.13
N MET A 79 8.57 4.17 -2.09
CA MET A 79 7.25 3.85 -1.50
C MET A 79 6.13 4.75 -1.99
N SER A 80 6.41 6.03 -2.20
CA SER A 80 5.43 6.99 -2.68
C SER A 80 6.09 8.31 -3.08
N THR A 81 5.43 9.06 -3.96
CA THR A 81 5.78 10.45 -4.27
C THR A 81 4.55 11.33 -4.14
N GLU A 82 4.71 12.60 -3.76
CA GLU A 82 3.58 13.54 -3.67
C GLU A 82 2.82 13.69 -5.00
N ALA A 83 3.52 13.58 -6.13
CA ALA A 83 2.91 13.71 -7.44
C ALA A 83 1.90 12.61 -7.74
N ASP A 84 2.11 11.37 -7.27
CA ASP A 84 1.37 10.18 -7.71
C ASP A 84 0.84 9.24 -6.62
N ALA A 85 1.17 9.46 -5.34
CA ALA A 85 0.71 8.63 -4.21
C ALA A 85 -0.82 8.45 -4.18
N PHE A 86 -1.56 9.47 -4.61
CA PHE A 86 -3.03 9.42 -4.69
C PHE A 86 -3.55 8.25 -5.54
N ILE A 87 -2.78 7.77 -6.53
CA ILE A 87 -3.22 6.69 -7.43
C ILE A 87 -3.47 5.42 -6.62
N LEU A 88 -2.48 4.97 -5.85
CA LEU A 88 -2.58 3.74 -5.08
C LEU A 88 -3.52 3.91 -3.89
N HIS A 89 -3.39 5.00 -3.13
CA HIS A 89 -4.22 5.24 -1.94
C HIS A 89 -5.71 5.33 -2.28
N GLU A 90 -6.10 6.03 -3.36
CA GLU A 90 -7.49 6.10 -3.79
C GLU A 90 -7.99 4.72 -4.27
N LEU A 91 -7.22 4.01 -5.10
CA LEU A 91 -7.65 2.74 -5.70
C LEU A 91 -7.69 1.57 -4.71
N MET A 92 -6.92 1.64 -3.63
CA MET A 92 -6.97 0.65 -2.56
C MET A 92 -8.11 0.93 -1.59
N SER A 93 -8.45 2.20 -1.33
CA SER A 93 -9.43 2.55 -0.29
C SER A 93 -10.84 2.73 -0.84
N VAL A 94 -10.99 3.54 -1.89
CA VAL A 94 -12.27 4.13 -2.29
C VAL A 94 -13.20 3.14 -2.99
N PRO A 95 -12.74 2.25 -3.92
CA PRO A 95 -13.62 1.27 -4.56
C PRO A 95 -14.30 0.36 -3.53
N MET A 96 -13.55 -0.20 -2.58
CA MET A 96 -14.11 -1.06 -1.53
C MET A 96 -15.09 -0.30 -0.64
N ALA A 97 -14.71 0.90 -0.21
CA ALA A 97 -15.57 1.75 0.59
C ALA A 97 -16.89 2.05 -0.12
N ALA A 98 -16.84 2.45 -1.38
CA ALA A 98 -18.01 2.84 -2.15
C ALA A 98 -19.02 1.69 -2.33
N VAL A 99 -18.51 0.47 -2.54
CA VAL A 99 -19.32 -0.76 -2.63
C VAL A 99 -19.88 -1.17 -1.28
N HIS A 100 -19.06 -1.14 -0.20
CA HIS A 100 -19.53 -1.36 1.17
C HIS A 100 -20.63 -0.36 1.57
N GLY A 101 -20.43 0.89 1.16
CA GLY A 101 -21.44 1.94 1.16
C GLY A 101 -21.59 2.72 2.47
N THR A 102 -21.46 2.08 3.63
CA THR A 102 -21.46 2.80 4.92
C THR A 102 -20.35 2.34 5.88
N PRO A 103 -19.08 2.26 5.44
CA PRO A 103 -18.00 1.83 6.30
C PRO A 103 -17.79 2.84 7.44
N ARG A 104 -17.57 2.34 8.65
CA ARG A 104 -17.40 3.09 9.89
C ARG A 104 -16.06 2.82 10.55
N SER A 105 -15.45 1.66 10.32
CA SER A 105 -14.13 1.34 10.85
C SER A 105 -13.18 0.82 9.77
N ALA A 106 -11.92 1.19 9.86
CA ALA A 106 -10.87 0.73 8.97
C ALA A 106 -9.57 0.41 9.72
N LEU A 107 -8.85 -0.60 9.23
CA LEU A 107 -7.49 -0.91 9.64
C LEU A 107 -6.55 -0.79 8.44
N VAL A 108 -5.55 0.09 8.55
CA VAL A 108 -4.41 0.15 7.64
C VAL A 108 -3.27 -0.62 8.30
N VAL A 109 -2.76 -1.65 7.64
CA VAL A 109 -1.58 -2.41 8.08
C VAL A 109 -0.40 -1.90 7.27
N GLY A 110 0.63 -1.38 7.95
CA GLY A 110 1.60 -0.47 7.35
C GLY A 110 1.00 0.94 7.20
N GLY A 111 1.23 1.59 6.06
CA GLY A 111 0.66 2.90 5.75
C GLY A 111 1.12 4.04 6.65
N GLY A 112 2.33 3.92 7.22
CA GLY A 112 2.92 4.95 8.07
C GLY A 112 3.16 6.31 7.38
N ASP A 113 3.06 6.38 6.05
CA ASP A 113 3.07 7.64 5.29
C ASP A 113 1.75 8.43 5.40
N GLY A 114 0.69 7.79 5.91
CA GLY A 114 -0.63 8.38 6.18
C GLY A 114 -1.54 8.54 4.97
N GLY A 115 -1.13 8.13 3.77
CA GLY A 115 -1.90 8.34 2.55
C GLY A 115 -3.20 7.53 2.51
N SER A 116 -3.13 6.24 2.81
CA SER A 116 -4.34 5.39 2.93
C SER A 116 -5.29 5.88 4.04
N ALA A 117 -4.72 6.33 5.18
CA ALA A 117 -5.51 6.87 6.28
C ALA A 117 -6.25 8.15 5.87
N PHE A 118 -5.59 9.05 5.14
CA PHE A 118 -6.20 10.25 4.58
C PHE A 118 -7.41 9.91 3.71
N GLU A 119 -7.28 8.98 2.76
CA GLU A 119 -8.38 8.60 1.87
C GLU A 119 -9.58 8.01 2.64
N LEU A 120 -9.32 7.20 3.67
CA LEU A 120 -10.36 6.65 4.52
C LEU A 120 -11.06 7.72 5.37
N LEU A 121 -10.33 8.69 5.90
CA LEU A 121 -10.87 9.77 6.74
C LEU A 121 -11.76 10.75 5.95
N ARG A 122 -11.60 10.84 4.63
CA ARG A 122 -12.48 11.60 3.74
C ARG A 122 -13.89 11.02 3.63
N ILE A 123 -14.08 9.74 3.99
CA ILE A 123 -15.39 9.08 3.95
C ILE A 123 -16.23 9.57 5.15
N PRO A 124 -17.41 10.22 4.93
CA PRO A 124 -18.18 10.82 6.02
C PRO A 124 -18.72 9.85 7.07
N THR A 125 -18.91 8.58 6.71
CA THR A 125 -19.37 7.55 7.64
C THR A 125 -18.26 7.00 8.53
N MET A 126 -17.00 7.23 8.18
CA MET A 126 -15.83 6.73 8.90
C MET A 126 -15.73 7.34 10.29
N ARG A 127 -15.53 6.48 11.30
CA ARG A 127 -15.49 6.83 12.73
C ARG A 127 -14.18 6.42 13.41
N ASP A 128 -13.56 5.35 12.94
CA ASP A 128 -12.39 4.74 13.56
C ASP A 128 -11.43 4.25 12.46
N VAL A 129 -10.25 4.83 12.37
CA VAL A 129 -9.18 4.40 11.47
C VAL A 129 -7.98 4.06 12.33
N VAL A 130 -7.54 2.80 12.27
CA VAL A 130 -6.31 2.36 12.93
C VAL A 130 -5.22 2.22 11.89
N VAL A 131 -4.06 2.82 12.13
CA VAL A 131 -2.84 2.56 11.34
C VAL A 131 -1.91 1.72 12.21
N ALA A 132 -1.73 0.47 11.81
CA ALA A 132 -0.84 -0.50 12.44
C ALA A 132 0.53 -0.48 11.73
N GLU A 133 1.40 0.42 12.19
CA GLU A 133 2.73 0.65 11.61
C GLU A 133 3.81 -0.01 12.47
N LEU A 134 4.72 -0.75 11.84
CA LEU A 134 5.81 -1.43 12.52
C LEU A 134 6.82 -0.43 13.09
N ASP A 135 7.13 0.61 12.32
CA ASP A 135 8.26 1.49 12.56
C ASP A 135 7.82 2.92 12.89
N ALA A 136 7.97 3.30 14.15
CA ALA A 136 7.66 4.66 14.62
C ALA A 136 8.48 5.75 13.90
N GLU A 137 9.68 5.43 13.39
CA GLU A 137 10.47 6.41 12.62
C GLU A 137 9.80 6.72 11.27
N VAL A 138 9.11 5.76 10.64
CA VAL A 138 8.34 6.02 9.41
C VAL A 138 7.27 7.08 9.67
N VAL A 139 6.46 6.90 10.71
CA VAL A 139 5.42 7.87 11.08
C VAL A 139 6.03 9.23 11.43
N ARG A 140 7.15 9.25 12.17
CA ARG A 140 7.83 10.48 12.56
C ARG A 140 8.30 11.27 11.35
N LEU A 141 8.99 10.63 10.39
CA LEU A 141 9.45 11.30 9.18
C LEU A 141 8.27 11.68 8.27
N ALA A 142 7.23 10.84 8.17
CA ALA A 142 6.04 11.14 7.38
C ALA A 142 5.34 12.41 7.86
N ARG A 143 5.13 12.54 9.18
CA ARG A 143 4.57 13.75 9.79
C ARG A 143 5.33 15.02 9.47
N GLU A 144 6.66 14.94 9.49
CA GLU A 144 7.53 16.09 9.30
C GLU A 144 7.67 16.46 7.81
N TRP A 145 7.69 15.47 6.93
CA TRP A 145 8.16 15.65 5.55
C TRP A 145 7.19 15.25 4.46
N LEU A 146 6.07 14.58 4.75
CA LEU A 146 5.10 14.11 3.75
C LEU A 146 3.69 14.75 3.86
N PRO A 147 3.55 16.06 4.18
CA PRO A 147 2.23 16.68 4.25
C PRO A 147 1.49 16.68 2.92
N GLY A 148 2.18 16.58 1.78
CA GLY A 148 1.54 16.40 0.47
C GLY A 148 0.89 15.02 0.28
N ILE A 149 1.26 14.01 1.10
CA ILE A 149 0.71 12.66 1.07
C ILE A 149 -0.38 12.48 2.13
N HIS A 150 -0.07 12.67 3.42
CA HIS A 150 -1.06 12.46 4.48
C HIS A 150 -2.07 13.60 4.61
N ARG A 151 -1.80 14.79 4.02
CA ARG A 151 -2.74 15.91 3.94
C ARG A 151 -3.39 16.27 5.30
N GLY A 152 -2.57 16.25 6.35
CA GLY A 152 -2.96 16.54 7.72
C GLY A 152 -3.51 15.35 8.53
N ALA A 153 -3.67 14.16 7.93
CA ALA A 153 -4.13 12.98 8.66
C ALA A 153 -3.22 12.63 9.86
N LEU A 154 -1.91 12.81 9.71
CA LEU A 154 -0.93 12.53 10.76
C LEU A 154 -0.56 13.74 11.66
N ASP A 155 -1.16 14.92 11.46
CA ASP A 155 -0.82 16.16 12.20
C ASP A 155 -1.12 16.05 13.70
N GLU A 156 -0.60 16.98 14.49
CA GLU A 156 -0.86 17.07 15.94
C GLU A 156 -1.30 18.50 16.34
N PRO A 157 -2.47 18.68 16.99
CA PRO A 157 -3.46 17.65 17.29
C PRO A 157 -4.14 17.12 16.02
N GLY A 158 -4.21 15.79 15.88
CA GLY A 158 -4.70 15.12 14.67
C GLY A 158 -6.22 14.93 14.60
N ASP A 159 -6.67 14.25 13.55
CA ASP A 159 -8.07 13.83 13.43
C ASP A 159 -8.40 12.83 14.56
N PRO A 160 -9.41 13.09 15.41
CA PRO A 160 -9.72 12.23 16.56
C PRO A 160 -10.20 10.82 16.16
N ARG A 161 -10.50 10.60 14.89
CA ARG A 161 -10.88 9.29 14.33
C ARG A 161 -9.65 8.44 13.97
N LEU A 162 -8.46 9.00 13.95
CA LEU A 162 -7.23 8.28 13.62
C LEU A 162 -6.52 7.80 14.88
N HIS A 163 -6.12 6.53 14.88
CA HIS A 163 -5.38 5.89 15.95
C HIS A 163 -4.14 5.21 15.41
N LEU A 164 -2.96 5.63 15.87
CA LEU A 164 -1.71 4.97 15.55
C LEU A 164 -1.45 3.83 16.55
N ALA A 165 -1.20 2.63 16.02
CA ALA A 165 -0.80 1.46 16.79
C ALA A 165 0.58 1.02 16.30
N ILE A 166 1.63 1.38 17.06
CA ILE A 166 3.00 0.99 16.70
C ILE A 166 3.24 -0.47 17.12
N GLY A 167 3.59 -1.33 16.16
CA GLY A 167 3.93 -2.73 16.41
C GLY A 167 3.78 -3.63 15.19
N ASP A 168 4.12 -4.91 15.38
CA ASP A 168 3.98 -5.92 14.33
C ASP A 168 2.53 -6.06 13.85
N GLY A 169 2.30 -5.88 12.55
CA GLY A 169 0.96 -5.85 11.97
C GLY A 169 0.20 -7.18 12.15
N LEU A 170 0.89 -8.32 12.06
CA LEU A 170 0.25 -9.62 12.24
C LEU A 170 -0.13 -9.83 13.71
N GLY A 171 0.78 -9.54 14.64
CA GLY A 171 0.53 -9.60 16.07
C GLY A 171 -0.61 -8.67 16.51
N LEU A 172 -0.67 -7.46 15.96
CA LEU A 172 -1.77 -6.52 16.21
C LEU A 172 -3.11 -7.06 15.70
N MET A 173 -3.16 -7.60 14.48
CA MET A 173 -4.37 -8.24 13.96
C MET A 173 -4.79 -9.46 14.79
N GLU A 174 -3.85 -10.29 15.24
CA GLU A 174 -4.15 -11.42 16.12
C GLU A 174 -4.72 -10.94 17.46
N ALA A 175 -4.22 -9.84 18.01
CA ALA A 175 -4.75 -9.23 19.23
C ALA A 175 -6.17 -8.67 19.02
N PHE A 176 -6.43 -7.99 17.89
CA PHE A 176 -7.77 -7.52 17.53
C PHE A 176 -8.75 -8.68 17.34
N ALA A 177 -8.36 -9.73 16.62
CA ALA A 177 -9.19 -10.92 16.43
C ALA A 177 -9.53 -11.60 17.77
N ARG A 178 -8.56 -11.70 18.69
CA ARG A 178 -8.75 -12.30 20.02
C ARG A 178 -9.72 -11.51 20.90
N THR A 179 -9.71 -10.19 20.77
CA THR A 179 -10.64 -9.30 21.49
C THR A 179 -11.98 -9.13 20.77
N GLY A 180 -12.14 -9.72 19.58
CA GLY A 180 -13.36 -9.61 18.78
C GLY A 180 -13.52 -8.28 18.05
N ARG A 181 -12.47 -7.43 18.01
CA ARG A 181 -12.48 -6.18 17.25
C ARG A 181 -12.51 -6.49 15.75
N ARG A 182 -13.41 -5.82 15.03
CA ARG A 182 -13.61 -5.99 13.58
C ARG A 182 -13.60 -4.65 12.86
N PHE A 183 -13.21 -4.67 11.60
CA PHE A 183 -13.11 -3.51 10.72
C PHE A 183 -13.95 -3.73 9.46
N ASP A 184 -14.65 -2.69 9.01
CA ASP A 184 -15.39 -2.74 7.75
C ASP A 184 -14.42 -2.81 6.56
N LEU A 185 -13.29 -2.12 6.66
CA LEU A 185 -12.26 -2.09 5.61
C LEU A 185 -10.88 -2.43 6.20
N ILE A 186 -10.09 -3.21 5.47
CA ILE A 186 -8.67 -3.42 5.77
C ILE A 186 -7.85 -3.04 4.54
N VAL A 187 -6.82 -2.23 4.72
CA VAL A 187 -5.86 -1.85 3.68
C VAL A 187 -4.50 -2.39 4.09
N TYR A 188 -3.94 -3.32 3.31
CA TYR A 188 -2.53 -3.70 3.43
C TYR A 188 -1.70 -2.74 2.58
N ASP A 189 -1.19 -1.71 3.24
CA ASP A 189 -0.35 -0.67 2.66
C ASP A 189 1.11 -0.95 3.05
N LEU A 190 1.62 -2.03 2.45
CA LEU A 190 2.86 -2.68 2.82
C LEU A 190 3.81 -2.69 1.63
N THR A 191 5.11 -2.62 1.94
CA THR A 191 6.15 -2.96 0.97
C THR A 191 5.94 -4.39 0.47
N GLU A 192 6.37 -4.68 -0.76
CA GLU A 192 6.41 -6.06 -1.22
C GLU A 192 7.18 -6.94 -0.24
N ALA A 193 6.63 -8.13 0.02
CA ALA A 193 7.25 -9.07 0.91
C ALA A 193 8.14 -10.05 0.14
N ASP A 194 9.44 -9.78 0.14
CA ASP A 194 10.46 -10.80 -0.13
C ASP A 194 10.56 -11.77 1.06
N ASP A 195 11.07 -12.98 0.80
CA ASP A 195 11.42 -13.94 1.83
C ASP A 195 12.37 -13.30 2.86
N GLY A 196 11.99 -13.37 4.14
CA GLY A 196 12.74 -12.79 5.26
C GLY A 196 12.40 -11.33 5.60
N SER A 197 11.54 -10.67 4.83
CA SER A 197 11.00 -9.35 5.22
C SER A 197 10.07 -9.47 6.44
N PRO A 198 10.00 -8.44 7.33
CA PRO A 198 9.03 -8.43 8.44
C PRO A 198 7.58 -8.60 7.98
N ALA A 199 7.25 -8.15 6.77
CA ALA A 199 5.91 -8.23 6.20
C ALA A 199 5.56 -9.61 5.63
N ALA A 200 6.51 -10.53 5.41
CA ALA A 200 6.27 -11.81 4.74
C ALA A 200 5.15 -12.65 5.37
N ALA A 201 5.06 -12.64 6.70
CA ALA A 201 4.03 -13.38 7.42
C ALA A 201 2.60 -12.90 7.07
N LEU A 202 2.42 -11.61 6.75
CA LEU A 202 1.13 -10.99 6.42
C LEU A 202 0.57 -11.52 5.09
N PHE A 203 1.43 -11.90 4.15
CA PHE A 203 1.05 -12.40 2.82
C PHE A 203 0.92 -13.93 2.73
N THR A 204 1.10 -14.64 3.85
CA THR A 204 0.83 -16.08 3.94
C THR A 204 -0.67 -16.35 4.01
N THR A 205 -1.12 -17.58 3.73
CA THR A 205 -2.52 -17.98 3.94
C THR A 205 -2.97 -17.73 5.39
N HIS A 206 -2.10 -17.96 6.39
CA HIS A 206 -2.41 -17.65 7.80
C HIS A 206 -2.60 -16.14 8.03
N GLY A 207 -1.70 -15.31 7.48
CA GLY A 207 -1.82 -13.86 7.56
C GLY A 207 -3.12 -13.34 6.95
N LEU A 208 -3.45 -13.80 5.74
CA LEU A 208 -4.70 -13.45 5.05
C LEU A 208 -5.95 -13.95 5.79
N GLN A 209 -5.92 -15.16 6.35
CA GLN A 209 -7.00 -15.67 7.21
C GLN A 209 -7.15 -14.84 8.49
N THR A 210 -6.05 -14.30 9.02
CA THR A 210 -6.07 -13.44 10.19
C THR A 210 -6.72 -12.09 9.87
N ALA A 211 -6.38 -11.47 8.74
CA ALA A 211 -7.09 -10.30 8.25
C ALA A 211 -8.58 -10.59 8.02
N ARG A 212 -8.92 -11.72 7.39
CA ARG A 212 -10.31 -12.14 7.23
C ARG A 212 -11.06 -12.23 8.55
N ARG A 213 -10.44 -12.76 9.61
CA ARG A 213 -11.05 -12.81 10.96
C ARG A 213 -11.25 -11.42 11.57
N CYS A 214 -10.46 -10.43 11.17
CA CYS A 214 -10.60 -9.03 11.57
C CYS A 214 -11.63 -8.27 10.74
N LEU A 215 -12.18 -8.83 9.66
CA LEU A 215 -13.25 -8.16 8.92
C LEU A 215 -14.60 -8.29 9.64
N ALA A 216 -15.37 -7.20 9.57
CA ALA A 216 -16.78 -7.19 9.89
C ALA A 216 -17.59 -7.91 8.79
N PRO A 217 -18.79 -8.42 9.08
CA PRO A 217 -19.70 -8.91 8.03
C PRO A 217 -19.92 -7.81 6.98
N GLY A 218 -19.77 -8.14 5.70
CA GLY A 218 -19.81 -7.14 4.63
C GLY A 218 -18.47 -6.47 4.33
N GLY A 219 -17.43 -6.71 5.12
CA GLY A 219 -16.15 -6.01 4.97
C GLY A 219 -15.30 -6.45 3.78
N ALA A 220 -14.26 -5.67 3.49
CA ALA A 220 -13.34 -5.95 2.40
C ALA A 220 -11.87 -5.61 2.74
N LEU A 221 -10.95 -6.31 2.07
CA LEU A 221 -9.50 -6.18 2.16
C LEU A 221 -8.92 -5.73 0.81
N SER A 222 -7.98 -4.78 0.81
CA SER A 222 -7.15 -4.45 -0.35
C SER A 222 -5.68 -4.72 -0.08
N LEU A 223 -4.95 -5.17 -1.09
CA LEU A 223 -3.49 -5.34 -1.01
C LEU A 223 -2.81 -5.14 -2.37
N HIS A 224 -1.51 -4.85 -2.36
CA HIS A 224 -0.68 -4.81 -3.57
C HIS A 224 -0.37 -6.22 -4.10
N LEU A 225 -0.41 -6.39 -5.42
CA LEU A 225 0.08 -7.58 -6.13
C LEU A 225 1.46 -7.38 -6.76
N GLY A 226 1.97 -6.15 -6.76
CA GLY A 226 3.28 -5.79 -7.32
C GLY A 226 3.28 -5.49 -8.81
N PRO A 227 4.47 -5.38 -9.45
CA PRO A 227 4.61 -5.02 -10.85
C PRO A 227 4.26 -6.22 -11.73
N LEU A 228 3.04 -6.25 -12.26
CA LEU A 228 2.44 -7.42 -12.93
C LEU A 228 3.30 -8.00 -14.05
N LEU A 229 3.95 -7.15 -14.83
CA LEU A 229 4.77 -7.58 -15.98
C LEU A 229 6.19 -8.01 -15.58
N HIS A 230 6.68 -7.58 -14.42
CA HIS A 230 8.05 -7.84 -13.96
C HIS A 230 8.09 -8.99 -12.95
N ARG A 231 7.03 -9.18 -12.16
CA ARG A 231 6.89 -10.21 -11.11
C ARG A 231 5.54 -10.95 -11.22
N PRO A 232 5.18 -11.52 -12.39
CA PRO A 232 3.87 -12.14 -12.60
C PRO A 232 3.62 -13.35 -11.69
N ASP A 233 4.66 -14.11 -11.31
CA ASP A 233 4.52 -15.29 -10.46
C ASP A 233 4.21 -14.94 -9.00
N ALA A 234 4.76 -13.83 -8.49
CA ALA A 234 4.41 -13.31 -7.17
C ALA A 234 2.93 -12.90 -7.12
N ALA A 235 2.45 -12.19 -8.15
CA ALA A 235 1.04 -11.83 -8.28
C ALA A 235 0.12 -13.06 -8.35
N ARG A 236 0.45 -14.07 -9.17
CA ARG A 236 -0.31 -15.34 -9.26
C ARG A 236 -0.37 -16.08 -7.93
N LEU A 237 0.76 -16.17 -7.22
CA LEU A 237 0.83 -16.83 -5.93
C LEU A 237 -0.06 -16.13 -4.91
N LEU A 238 0.01 -14.80 -4.83
CA LEU A 238 -0.80 -14.03 -3.89
C LEU A 238 -2.29 -14.09 -4.23
N LEU A 239 -2.66 -14.04 -5.50
CA LEU A 239 -4.05 -14.25 -5.95
C LEU A 239 -4.55 -15.65 -5.63
N SER A 240 -3.72 -16.68 -5.79
CA SER A 240 -4.07 -18.05 -5.40
C SER A 240 -4.36 -18.14 -3.90
N ARG A 241 -3.52 -17.53 -3.06
CA ARG A 241 -3.72 -17.49 -1.61
C ARG A 241 -4.98 -16.71 -1.24
N LEU A 242 -5.23 -15.56 -1.86
CA LEU A 242 -6.46 -14.79 -1.65
C LEU A 242 -7.71 -15.62 -1.98
N ARG A 243 -7.71 -16.36 -3.09
CA ARG A 243 -8.83 -17.22 -3.50
C ARG A 243 -9.05 -18.43 -2.61
N GLN A 244 -8.03 -18.87 -1.86
CA GLN A 244 -8.22 -19.88 -0.81
C GLN A 244 -8.94 -19.32 0.42
N VAL A 245 -8.84 -18.00 0.64
CA VAL A 245 -9.35 -17.33 1.85
C VAL A 245 -10.68 -16.64 1.61
N PHE A 246 -10.87 -16.01 0.44
CA PHE A 246 -12.02 -15.19 0.09
C PHE A 246 -12.73 -15.74 -1.16
N PRO A 247 -14.07 -15.82 -1.15
CA PRO A 247 -14.85 -16.22 -2.32
C PRO A 247 -14.87 -15.15 -3.42
N ASN A 248 -14.82 -13.85 -3.07
CA ASN A 248 -14.79 -12.76 -4.04
C ASN A 248 -13.40 -12.12 -4.03
N VAL A 249 -12.69 -12.20 -5.15
CA VAL A 249 -11.37 -11.59 -5.35
C VAL A 249 -11.38 -10.85 -6.70
N ALA A 250 -11.18 -9.54 -6.65
CA ALA A 250 -11.23 -8.62 -7.76
C ALA A 250 -9.85 -7.97 -7.96
N PRO A 251 -8.99 -8.52 -8.84
CA PRO A 251 -7.74 -7.89 -9.20
C PRO A 251 -7.99 -6.67 -10.10
N LEU A 252 -7.27 -5.59 -9.85
CA LEU A 252 -7.21 -4.39 -10.68
C LEU A 252 -5.77 -4.01 -10.99
N ALA A 253 -5.57 -3.18 -12.01
CA ALA A 253 -4.26 -2.68 -12.39
C ALA A 253 -4.28 -1.18 -12.64
N ALA A 254 -3.20 -0.49 -12.26
CA ALA A 254 -2.99 0.93 -12.53
C ALA A 254 -1.51 1.19 -12.80
N TYR A 255 -1.22 2.14 -13.70
CA TYR A 255 0.16 2.57 -13.93
C TYR A 255 0.58 3.55 -12.83
N VAL A 256 1.72 3.29 -12.20
CA VAL A 256 2.30 4.17 -11.17
C VAL A 256 3.55 4.83 -11.75
N PRO A 257 3.51 6.14 -12.03
CA PRO A 257 4.60 6.86 -12.68
C PRO A 257 5.96 6.73 -11.99
N ALA A 258 6.04 6.93 -10.67
CA ALA A 258 7.29 6.88 -9.92
C ALA A 258 7.92 5.48 -9.93
N TYR A 259 7.10 4.42 -10.01
CA TYR A 259 7.58 3.04 -10.13
C TYR A 259 7.92 2.69 -11.58
N GLY A 260 7.36 3.43 -12.54
CA GLY A 260 7.47 3.16 -13.97
C GLY A 260 6.84 1.82 -14.38
N ALA A 261 5.86 1.33 -13.62
CA ALA A 261 5.31 -0.01 -13.79
C ALA A 261 3.77 -0.02 -13.79
N LEU A 262 3.20 -0.98 -14.52
CA LEU A 262 1.81 -1.38 -14.31
C LEU A 262 1.75 -2.20 -13.00
N TRP A 263 1.14 -1.60 -11.99
CA TRP A 263 1.03 -2.14 -10.65
C TRP A 263 -0.30 -2.84 -10.45
N GLY A 264 -0.25 -4.04 -9.86
CA GLY A 264 -1.44 -4.79 -9.52
C GLY A 264 -1.91 -4.51 -8.09
N ILE A 265 -3.22 -4.51 -7.91
CA ILE A 265 -3.90 -4.47 -6.61
C ILE A 265 -4.95 -5.59 -6.63
N ALA A 266 -5.22 -6.20 -5.49
CA ALA A 266 -6.38 -7.08 -5.32
C ALA A 266 -7.29 -6.55 -4.23
N LEU A 267 -8.60 -6.57 -4.51
CA LEU A 267 -9.65 -6.33 -3.55
C LEU A 267 -10.35 -7.67 -3.25
N ALA A 268 -10.63 -7.97 -1.99
CA ALA A 268 -11.19 -9.24 -1.57
C ALA A 268 -12.28 -9.08 -0.51
N SER A 269 -13.33 -9.91 -0.58
CA SER A 269 -14.42 -9.89 0.39
C SER A 269 -15.13 -11.24 0.47
N ASP A 270 -15.73 -11.52 1.62
CA ASP A 270 -16.62 -12.67 1.81
C ASP A 270 -17.97 -12.50 1.10
N THR A 271 -18.43 -11.26 0.89
CA THR A 271 -19.81 -11.00 0.47
C THR A 271 -19.96 -9.93 -0.60
N LEU A 272 -18.99 -9.00 -0.71
CA LEU A 272 -19.06 -7.95 -1.72
C LEU A 272 -18.48 -8.45 -3.04
N ASP A 273 -19.27 -8.39 -4.10
CA ASP A 273 -18.75 -8.42 -5.46
C ASP A 273 -18.37 -7.00 -5.88
N ILE A 274 -17.11 -6.65 -5.58
CA ILE A 274 -16.61 -5.29 -5.79
C ILE A 274 -16.53 -4.98 -7.28
N ALA A 275 -16.06 -5.91 -8.11
CA ALA A 275 -15.88 -5.67 -9.55
C ALA A 275 -17.20 -5.50 -10.30
N ALA A 276 -18.26 -6.20 -9.86
CA ALA A 276 -19.56 -6.14 -10.51
C ALA A 276 -20.42 -4.94 -10.06
N ALA A 277 -19.92 -4.07 -9.18
CA ALA A 277 -20.71 -2.96 -8.66
C ALA A 277 -21.08 -1.96 -9.78
N PRO A 278 -22.38 -1.61 -9.95
CA PRO A 278 -22.78 -0.71 -11.02
C PRO A 278 -22.19 0.70 -10.85
N ALA A 279 -21.62 1.24 -11.93
CA ALA A 279 -21.07 2.60 -11.95
C ALA A 279 -22.07 3.66 -11.45
N ALA A 280 -23.36 3.53 -11.76
CA ALA A 280 -24.40 4.44 -11.27
C ALA A 280 -24.52 4.45 -9.73
N SER A 281 -24.40 3.29 -9.08
CA SER A 281 -24.42 3.17 -7.62
C SER A 281 -23.17 3.80 -7.00
N ILE A 282 -22.00 3.57 -7.61
CA ILE A 282 -20.75 4.23 -7.21
C ILE A 282 -20.87 5.75 -7.35
N ALA A 283 -21.38 6.25 -8.49
CA ALA A 283 -21.55 7.68 -8.74
C ALA A 283 -22.46 8.34 -7.70
N ALA A 284 -23.59 7.70 -7.35
CA ALA A 284 -24.48 8.17 -6.31
C ALA A 284 -23.78 8.24 -4.94
N ARG A 285 -22.99 7.22 -4.60
CA ARG A 285 -22.22 7.16 -3.36
C ARG A 285 -21.16 8.27 -3.28
N LEU A 286 -20.35 8.42 -4.33
CA LEU A 286 -19.28 9.41 -4.36
C LEU A 286 -19.84 10.84 -4.27
N ARG A 287 -20.98 11.13 -4.93
CA ARG A 287 -21.69 12.41 -4.77
C ARG A 287 -22.19 12.63 -3.36
N GLN A 288 -22.79 11.61 -2.74
CA GLN A 288 -23.22 11.68 -1.34
C GLN A 288 -22.05 12.02 -0.40
N TRP A 289 -20.86 11.51 -0.70
CA TRP A 289 -19.64 11.78 0.06
C TRP A 289 -18.89 13.04 -0.37
N ARG A 290 -19.33 13.71 -1.44
CA ARG A 290 -18.65 14.84 -2.08
C ARG A 290 -17.22 14.52 -2.52
N LEU A 291 -17.02 13.28 -2.99
CA LEU A 291 -15.74 12.79 -3.50
C LEU A 291 -15.70 12.68 -5.01
N ASP A 292 -16.84 12.79 -5.70
CA ASP A 292 -16.96 12.62 -7.15
C ASP A 292 -16.12 13.61 -7.97
N THR A 293 -15.81 14.79 -7.43
CA THR A 293 -14.90 15.77 -8.06
C THR A 293 -13.60 15.97 -7.31
N ALA A 294 -13.44 15.34 -6.14
CA ALA A 294 -12.27 15.52 -5.27
C ALA A 294 -11.25 14.39 -5.41
N LEU A 295 -11.65 13.25 -5.97
CA LEU A 295 -10.77 12.15 -6.33
C LEU A 295 -10.07 12.46 -7.65
N ARG A 296 -8.81 12.05 -7.75
CA ARG A 296 -7.94 12.32 -8.90
C ARG A 296 -7.73 11.08 -9.75
N ALA A 297 -7.63 9.90 -9.14
CA ALA A 297 -7.39 8.63 -9.81
C ALA A 297 -8.69 7.85 -10.03
N TYR A 298 -9.69 8.02 -9.16
CA TYR A 298 -10.89 7.21 -9.19
C TYR A 298 -12.16 8.00 -9.49
N HIS A 299 -12.96 7.52 -10.44
CA HIS A 299 -14.32 7.98 -10.69
C HIS A 299 -15.23 6.80 -11.06
N ALA A 300 -16.54 7.01 -10.99
CA ALA A 300 -17.51 5.94 -11.12
C ALA A 300 -17.45 5.18 -12.46
N ASP A 301 -17.26 5.88 -13.57
CA ASP A 301 -17.20 5.25 -14.90
C ASP A 301 -15.90 4.45 -15.12
N LEU A 302 -14.83 4.79 -14.40
CA LEU A 302 -13.58 4.04 -14.41
C LEU A 302 -13.71 2.71 -13.66
N HIS A 303 -14.60 2.62 -12.67
CA HIS A 303 -14.75 1.45 -11.80
C HIS A 303 -14.79 0.11 -12.56
N PRO A 304 -15.72 -0.14 -13.51
CA PRO A 304 -15.73 -1.40 -14.24
C PRO A 304 -14.45 -1.61 -15.07
N ALA A 305 -13.87 -0.55 -15.63
CA ALA A 305 -12.67 -0.64 -16.47
C ALA A 305 -11.42 -1.04 -15.68
N LEU A 306 -11.34 -0.75 -14.38
CA LEU A 306 -10.24 -1.20 -13.51
C LEU A 306 -10.13 -2.73 -13.42
N PHE A 307 -11.24 -3.43 -13.61
CA PHE A 307 -11.33 -4.90 -13.49
C PHE A 307 -11.38 -5.61 -14.85
N VAL A 308 -11.35 -4.86 -15.96
CA VAL A 308 -11.34 -5.41 -17.32
C VAL A 308 -9.92 -5.35 -17.88
N HIS A 309 -9.30 -6.53 -17.98
CA HIS A 309 -7.89 -6.64 -18.27
C HIS A 309 -7.59 -7.00 -19.73
N PRO A 310 -6.54 -6.42 -20.34
CA PRO A 310 -6.01 -6.89 -21.62
C PRO A 310 -5.67 -8.38 -21.60
N ARG A 311 -5.81 -9.04 -22.76
CA ARG A 311 -5.60 -10.49 -22.91
C ARG A 311 -4.22 -10.99 -22.45
N HIS A 312 -3.19 -10.15 -22.50
CA HIS A 312 -1.85 -10.54 -22.06
C HIS A 312 -1.70 -10.54 -20.53
N LEU A 313 -2.57 -9.84 -19.79
CA LEU A 313 -2.62 -9.85 -18.32
C LEU A 313 -3.58 -10.91 -17.76
N GLN A 314 -4.57 -11.32 -18.55
CA GLN A 314 -5.54 -12.37 -18.17
C GLN A 314 -4.87 -13.63 -17.60
N PRO A 315 -3.77 -14.19 -18.15
CA PRO A 315 -3.10 -15.35 -17.54
C PRO A 315 -2.49 -15.12 -16.16
N ILE A 316 -2.30 -13.86 -15.72
CA ILE A 316 -1.86 -13.53 -14.36
C ILE A 316 -3.07 -13.52 -13.42
N PHE A 317 -4.21 -12.99 -13.88
CA PHE A 317 -5.41 -12.84 -13.06
C PHE A 317 -6.29 -14.08 -13.05
N ASP A 318 -6.46 -14.77 -14.17
CA ASP A 318 -7.38 -15.90 -14.37
C ASP A 318 -6.78 -17.23 -13.91
N SER A 319 -5.61 -17.24 -13.29
CA SER A 319 -5.02 -18.44 -12.70
C SER A 319 -5.82 -18.89 -11.47
N ALA A 320 -7.03 -19.38 -11.71
CA ALA A 320 -7.75 -20.28 -10.84
C ALA A 320 -7.33 -21.70 -11.23
N SER A 321 -6.61 -22.37 -10.33
CA SER A 321 -6.49 -23.82 -10.27
C SER A 321 -5.69 -24.52 -11.37
N ARG A 322 -4.41 -24.81 -11.10
CA ARG A 322 -3.95 -26.21 -11.10
C ARG A 322 -3.00 -26.42 -9.91
N PRO A 323 -3.45 -27.12 -8.85
CA PRO A 323 -2.49 -27.78 -7.97
C PRO A 323 -1.74 -28.82 -8.81
N ALA A 324 -0.41 -28.84 -8.69
CA ALA A 324 0.38 -30.02 -9.00
C ALA A 324 0.37 -30.94 -7.78
#